data_AF-A0A9E7PMB0-F1
#
_entry.id   AF-A0A9E7PMB0-F1
#
_cell.length_a   1.000
_cell.length_b   1.000
_cell.length_c   1.000
_cell.angle_alpha   90.00
_cell.angle_beta   90.00
_cell.angle_gamma   90.00
#
_symmetry.space_group_name_H-M   'P 1'
#
loop_
_entity.id
_entity.type
_entity.pdbx_description
1 polymer ?
#
loop_
_entity_poly.entity_id
_entity_poly.type
_entity_poly.pdbx_seq_one_letter_code
_entity_poly.pdbx_strand_id
1 'polypeptide(L)'
;MNNPGWADEIAELGYEQARGKIMEFKGVGPKVADCILLFAFQKFESFPVDVWMSRIMSEFYDVGNPKATLSAYEYDRIRRFAKDYFGDYAGYAQEYLFANRG
;
A
#
# COMPACT_ATOMS: atom_id res chain seq x y z
N MET A 1 -14.86 -18.98 4.56
CA MET A 1 -13.94 -18.80 3.42
C MET A 1 -13.48 -20.17 2.95
N ASN A 2 -14.31 -20.84 2.15
CA ASN A 2 -14.00 -22.14 1.51
C ASN A 2 -14.22 -21.99 0.00
N ASN A 3 -13.55 -21.01 -0.61
CA ASN A 3 -13.48 -20.91 -2.07
C ASN A 3 -12.01 -21.08 -2.46
N PRO A 4 -11.59 -22.21 -3.06
CA PRO A 4 -10.19 -22.43 -3.42
C PRO A 4 -9.68 -21.45 -4.51
N GLY A 5 -10.56 -20.85 -5.31
CA GLY A 5 -10.19 -19.93 -6.41
C GLY A 5 -10.08 -18.46 -6.01
N TRP A 6 -10.15 -18.14 -4.72
CA TRP A 6 -10.18 -16.74 -4.26
C TRP A 6 -8.92 -15.95 -4.67
N ALA A 7 -7.76 -16.59 -4.71
CA ALA A 7 -6.51 -15.93 -5.08
C ALA A 7 -6.48 -15.60 -6.58
N ASP A 8 -6.96 -16.51 -7.43
CA ASP A 8 -7.06 -16.26 -8.87
C ASP A 8 -7.99 -15.08 -9.17
N GLU A 9 -9.13 -14.98 -8.47
CA GLU A 9 -10.00 -13.82 -8.56
C GLU A 9 -9.28 -12.51 -8.20
N ILE A 10 -8.46 -12.49 -7.14
CA ILE A 10 -7.69 -11.31 -6.75
C ILE A 10 -6.66 -10.94 -7.83
N ALA A 11 -6.01 -11.92 -8.43
CA ALA A 11 -4.99 -11.70 -9.45
C ALA A 11 -5.56 -10.99 -10.70
N GLU A 12 -6.77 -11.36 -11.11
CA GLU A 12 -7.47 -10.79 -12.28
C GLU A 12 -8.02 -9.37 -12.02
N LEU A 13 -8.28 -9.00 -10.77
CA LEU A 13 -8.85 -7.69 -10.43
C LEU A 13 -7.83 -6.55 -10.58
N GLY A 14 -8.34 -5.37 -10.92
CA GLY A 14 -7.58 -4.12 -10.78
C GLY A 14 -7.25 -3.84 -9.31
N TYR A 15 -6.17 -3.11 -9.05
CA TYR A 15 -5.64 -2.88 -7.70
C TYR A 15 -6.67 -2.40 -6.67
N GLU A 16 -7.51 -1.41 -7.00
CA GLU A 16 -8.53 -0.90 -6.06
C GLU A 16 -9.57 -1.97 -5.67
N GLN A 17 -10.02 -2.77 -6.63
CA GLN A 17 -10.98 -3.84 -6.39
C GLN A 17 -10.34 -4.99 -5.61
N ALA A 18 -9.11 -5.38 -5.99
CA ALA A 18 -8.32 -6.39 -5.30
C ALA A 18 -8.08 -5.99 -3.83
N ARG A 19 -7.74 -4.72 -3.56
CA ARG A 19 -7.55 -4.18 -2.21
C ARG A 19 -8.82 -4.22 -1.39
N GLY A 20 -9.95 -3.82 -1.97
CA GLY A 20 -11.26 -3.94 -1.34
C GLY A 20 -11.53 -5.37 -0.86
N LYS A 21 -11.39 -6.36 -1.75
CA LYS A 21 -11.59 -7.77 -1.42
C LYS A 21 -10.59 -8.30 -0.37
N ILE A 22 -9.30 -7.96 -0.48
CA ILE A 22 -8.29 -8.38 0.49
C ILE A 22 -8.56 -7.81 1.88
N MET A 23 -9.13 -6.60 1.99
CA MET A 23 -9.50 -6.00 3.28
C MET A 23 -10.74 -6.62 3.94
N GLU A 24 -11.52 -7.46 3.22
CA GLU A 24 -12.63 -8.21 3.82
C GLU A 24 -12.13 -9.35 4.73
N PHE A 25 -10.86 -9.75 4.60
CA PHE A 25 -10.26 -10.77 5.47
C PHE A 25 -10.05 -10.22 6.88
N LYS A 26 -10.56 -10.97 7.88
CA LYS A 26 -10.46 -10.58 9.30
C LYS A 26 -8.99 -10.37 9.69
N GLY A 27 -8.68 -9.15 10.16
CA GLY A 27 -7.33 -8.77 10.58
C GLY A 27 -6.47 -8.14 9.47
N VAL A 28 -6.98 -8.04 8.24
CA VAL A 28 -6.30 -7.38 7.12
C VAL A 28 -6.74 -5.93 7.03
N GLY A 29 -5.88 -5.03 7.52
CA GLY A 29 -6.03 -3.59 7.34
C GLY A 29 -5.34 -3.06 6.07
N PRO A 30 -5.42 -1.74 5.80
CA PRO A 30 -4.84 -1.09 4.63
C PRO A 30 -3.40 -1.51 4.29
N LYS A 31 -2.51 -1.42 5.28
CA LYS A 31 -1.09 -1.76 5.14
C LYS A 31 -0.87 -3.21 4.72
N VAL A 32 -1.57 -4.12 5.39
CA VAL A 32 -1.41 -5.55 5.13
C VAL A 32 -1.95 -5.90 3.74
N ALA A 33 -3.09 -5.30 3.35
CA ALA A 33 -3.65 -5.48 2.02
C ALA A 33 -2.67 -5.04 0.93
N ASP A 34 -2.08 -3.85 1.08
CA ASP A 34 -1.14 -3.32 0.09
C ASP A 34 0.15 -4.14 0.01
N CYS A 35 0.67 -4.65 1.14
CA CYS A 35 1.80 -5.58 1.12
C CYS A 35 1.47 -6.88 0.37
N ILE A 36 0.30 -7.48 0.64
CA ILE A 36 -0.14 -8.71 -0.04
C ILE A 36 -0.22 -8.45 -1.55
N LEU A 37 -0.82 -7.35 -1.97
CA LEU A 37 -0.99 -7.03 -3.38
C LEU A 37 0.32 -6.74 -4.10
N LEU A 38 1.26 -6.05 -3.43
CA LEU A 38 2.57 -5.76 -3.98
C LEU A 38 3.39 -7.05 -4.16
N PHE A 39 3.49 -7.87 -3.11
CA PHE A 39 4.44 -8.99 -3.07
C PHE A 39 3.89 -10.30 -3.62
N ALA A 40 2.58 -10.55 -3.52
CA ALA A 40 1.96 -11.82 -3.95
C ALA A 40 1.19 -11.70 -5.27
N PHE A 41 0.66 -10.52 -5.62
CA PHE A 41 -0.20 -10.33 -6.79
C PHE A 41 0.35 -9.38 -7.85
N GLN A 42 1.62 -8.98 -7.72
CA GLN A 42 2.33 -8.13 -8.69
C GLN A 42 1.60 -6.80 -9.02
N LYS A 43 0.83 -6.28 -8.06
CA LYS A 43 0.21 -4.95 -8.19
C LYS A 43 1.25 -3.91 -7.82
N PHE A 44 2.17 -3.64 -8.73
CA PHE A 44 3.32 -2.75 -8.52
C PHE A 44 2.92 -1.29 -8.28
N GLU A 45 1.68 -0.94 -8.57
CA GLU A 45 1.08 0.33 -8.20
C GLU A 45 0.74 0.45 -6.70
N SER A 46 0.81 -0.65 -5.96
CA SER A 46 0.58 -0.69 -4.51
C SER A 46 1.69 0.02 -3.76
N PHE A 47 1.34 0.81 -2.74
CA PHE A 47 2.28 1.56 -1.91
C PHE A 47 2.01 1.33 -0.42
N PRO A 48 2.58 0.28 0.18
CA PRO A 48 2.44 0.02 1.62
C PRO A 48 3.00 1.15 2.49
N VAL A 49 2.16 1.75 3.34
CA VAL A 49 2.57 2.85 4.24
C VAL A 49 2.66 2.36 5.69
N ASP A 50 3.84 2.45 6.29
CA ASP A 50 4.01 2.32 7.73
C ASP A 50 4.40 3.67 8.37
N VAL A 51 4.72 3.66 9.67
CA VAL A 51 5.11 4.87 10.39
C VAL A 51 6.41 5.50 9.87
N TRP A 52 7.34 4.70 9.33
CA TRP A 52 8.59 5.19 8.77
C TRP A 52 8.38 5.75 7.38
N MET A 53 7.61 5.06 6.55
CA MET A 53 7.22 5.54 5.23
C MET A 53 6.44 6.86 5.34
N SER A 54 5.54 6.99 6.32
CA SER A 54 4.85 8.27 6.59
C SER A 54 5.81 9.41 6.92
N ARG A 55 6.91 9.13 7.63
CA ARG A 55 7.95 10.14 7.94
C ARG A 55 8.74 10.52 6.68
N ILE A 56 9.19 9.55 5.91
CA ILE A 56 9.91 9.77 4.63
C ILE A 56 9.03 10.60 3.69
N MET A 57 7.77 10.22 3.53
CA MET A 57 6.83 10.94 2.67
C MET A 57 6.57 12.36 3.17
N SER A 58 6.55 12.58 4.49
CA SER A 58 6.42 13.92 5.05
C SER A 58 7.69 14.76 4.88
N GLU A 59 8.87 14.16 4.90
CA GLU A 59 10.15 14.88 4.85
C GLU A 59 10.53 15.27 3.41
N PHE A 60 10.33 14.37 2.46
CA PHE A 60 10.81 14.55 1.08
C PHE A 60 9.73 14.96 0.10
N TYR A 61 8.45 14.76 0.44
CA TYR A 61 7.33 14.95 -0.49
C TYR A 61 6.19 15.78 0.10
N ASP A 62 6.38 16.39 1.28
CA ASP A 62 5.40 17.21 1.99
C ASP A 62 4.03 16.55 2.17
N VAL A 63 4.00 15.20 2.27
CA VAL A 63 2.76 14.43 2.46
C VAL A 63 2.86 13.44 3.61
N GLY A 64 1.97 13.61 4.59
CA GLY A 64 1.91 12.77 5.78
C GLY A 64 2.05 13.62 7.04
N ASN A 65 2.12 12.97 8.19
CA ASN A 65 2.37 13.64 9.46
C ASN A 65 3.35 12.81 10.30
N PRO A 66 4.57 13.31 10.54
CA PRO A 66 5.63 12.54 11.19
C PRO A 66 5.39 12.37 12.71
N LYS A 67 4.43 13.12 13.27
CA LYS A 67 4.10 13.16 14.70
C LYS A 67 2.76 12.51 15.04
N ALA A 68 1.97 12.11 14.04
CA ALA A 68 0.66 11.51 14.27
C ALA A 68 0.72 9.98 14.16
N THR A 69 -0.15 9.31 14.91
CA THR A 69 -0.48 7.91 14.65
C THR A 69 -1.06 7.80 13.24
N LEU A 70 -0.57 6.84 12.46
CA LEU A 70 -1.00 6.63 11.08
C LEU A 70 -2.46 6.16 11.05
N SER A 71 -3.38 7.11 10.84
CA SER A 71 -4.80 6.83 10.64
C SER A 71 -5.05 6.24 9.25
N ALA A 72 -6.19 5.57 9.05
CA ALA A 72 -6.58 5.08 7.72
C ALA A 72 -6.70 6.23 6.69
N TYR A 73 -7.13 7.41 7.12
CA TYR A 73 -7.19 8.60 6.27
C TYR A 73 -5.80 9.08 5.84
N GLU A 74 -4.86 9.21 6.79
CA GLU A 74 -3.47 9.58 6.49
C GLU A 74 -2.81 8.56 5.57
N TYR A 75 -3.02 7.26 5.85
CA TYR A 75 -2.55 6.16 5.03
C TYR A 75 -3.01 6.33 3.57
N ASP A 76 -4.32 6.48 3.35
CA ASP A 76 -4.89 6.58 2.01
C ASP A 76 -4.44 7.86 1.29
N ARG A 77 -4.22 8.96 2.02
CA ARG A 77 -3.68 10.21 1.45
C ARG A 77 -2.26 10.00 0.89
N ILE A 78 -1.38 9.38 1.69
CA ILE A 78 0.01 9.12 1.28
C ILE A 78 0.05 8.14 0.10
N ARG A 79 -0.72 7.05 0.17
CA ARG A 79 -0.84 6.05 -0.89
C ARG A 79 -1.29 6.67 -2.22
N ARG A 80 -2.34 7.49 -2.21
CA ARG A 80 -2.85 8.15 -3.42
C ARG A 80 -1.81 9.09 -4.02
N PHE A 81 -1.18 9.91 -3.18
CA PHE A 81 -0.07 10.75 -3.62
C PHE A 81 1.04 9.91 -4.27
N ALA A 82 1.46 8.81 -3.64
CA ALA A 82 2.50 7.95 -4.16
C ALA A 82 2.11 7.33 -5.51
N LYS A 83 0.84 6.93 -5.67
CA LYS A 83 0.33 6.45 -6.96
C LYS A 83 0.39 7.54 -8.03
N ASP A 84 -0.04 8.76 -7.71
CA ASP A 84 -0.04 9.88 -8.66
C ASP A 84 1.38 10.32 -9.03
N TYR A 85 2.32 10.25 -8.09
CA TYR A 85 3.70 10.71 -8.25
C TYR A 85 4.61 9.65 -8.90
N PHE A 86 4.58 8.40 -8.42
CA PHE A 86 5.44 7.31 -8.90
C PHE A 86 4.77 6.42 -9.96
N GLY A 87 3.47 6.58 -10.20
CA GLY A 87 2.74 5.85 -11.25
C GLY A 87 2.59 4.36 -10.98
N ASP A 88 2.77 3.55 -12.02
CA ASP A 88 2.58 2.08 -11.96
C ASP A 88 3.71 1.35 -11.22
N TYR A 89 4.77 2.05 -10.84
CA TYR A 89 5.92 1.49 -10.13
C TYR A 89 6.08 2.05 -8.72
N ALA A 90 4.99 2.57 -8.14
CA ALA A 90 4.98 3.11 -6.78
C ALA A 90 5.56 2.13 -5.76
N GLY A 91 5.25 0.83 -5.87
CA GLY A 91 5.79 -0.21 -5.01
C GLY A 91 7.31 -0.36 -5.09
N TYR A 92 7.91 -0.20 -6.28
CA TYR A 92 9.38 -0.17 -6.38
C TYR A 92 9.96 1.06 -5.69
N ALA A 93 9.38 2.23 -5.92
CA ALA A 93 9.81 3.45 -5.23
C ALA A 93 9.72 3.29 -3.71
N GLN A 94 8.64 2.68 -3.21
CA GLN A 94 8.46 2.35 -1.80
C GLN A 94 9.61 1.48 -1.27
N GLU A 95 10.00 0.43 -1.99
CA GLU A 95 11.09 -0.46 -1.57
C GLU A 95 12.46 0.26 -1.55
N TYR A 96 12.75 1.11 -2.53
CA TYR A 96 13.97 1.92 -2.53
C TYR A 96 14.00 2.93 -1.37
N LEU A 97 12.87 3.61 -1.11
CA LEU A 97 12.75 4.53 0.03
C LEU A 97 12.93 3.79 1.35
N PHE A 98 12.37 2.58 1.46
CA PHE A 98 12.51 1.75 2.65
C PHE A 98 13.93 1.21 2.83
N ALA A 99 14.62 0.80 1.76
CA ALA A 99 16.00 0.32 1.82
C ALA A 99 16.98 1.43 2.24
N ASN A 100 16.68 2.69 1.88
CA ASN A 100 17.46 3.86 2.25
C ASN A 100 17.13 4.41 3.65
N ARG A 101 16.36 3.68 4.47
CA ARG A 101 16.20 4.01 5.90
C ARG A 101 17.53 3.77 6.63
N GLY A 102 18.29 4.84 6.84
CA GLY A 102 19.50 4.86 7.66
C GLY A 102 19.17 4.90 9.15
#